data_AF-A0A2A7UGB6-F1
#
_entry.id   AF-A0A2A7UGB6-F1
#
_cell.length_a   1.000
_cell.length_b   1.000
_cell.length_c   1.000
_cell.angle_alpha   90.00
_cell.angle_beta   90.00
_cell.angle_gamma   90.00
#
_symmetry.space_group_name_H-M   'P 1'
#
loop_
_entity.id
_entity.type
_entity.pdbx_description
1 polymer ?
#
loop_
_entity_poly.entity_id
_entity_poly.type
_entity_poly.pdbx_seq_one_letter_code
_entity_poly.pdbx_strand_id
1 'polypeptide(L)' 'MDLEPHDRTAASDLRLARDVRCARLRRLLRTTIGLSQESVDLLTSMADRLRAAEGALPDPAYY' A
#
# COMPACT_ATOMS: atom_id res chain seq x y z
N MET A 1 15.08 19.35 14.97
CA MET A 1 14.45 19.28 13.64
C MET A 1 13.09 18.67 13.87
N ASP A 2 12.04 19.50 13.92
CA ASP A 2 10.68 18.99 14.03
C ASP A 2 10.34 18.32 12.70
N LEU A 3 9.92 17.06 12.77
CA LEU A 3 9.44 16.31 11.62
C LEU A 3 8.07 16.86 11.26
N GLU A 4 7.86 17.14 9.98
CA GLU A 4 6.57 17.56 9.45
C GLU A 4 5.49 16.55 9.86
N PRO A 5 4.21 16.96 10.01
CA PRO A 5 3.14 16.07 10.47
C PRO A 5 3.04 14.77 9.65
N HIS A 6 3.32 14.84 8.35
CA HIS A 6 3.36 13.70 7.43
C HIS A 6 4.48 12.71 7.76
N ASP A 7 5.67 13.21 8.11
CA ASP A 7 6.81 12.39 8.49
C ASP A 7 6.61 11.70 9.84
N ARG A 8 5.88 12.33 10.77
CA ARG A 8 5.52 11.75 12.06
C ARG A 8 4.55 10.58 11.91
N THR A 9 3.55 10.71 11.03
CA THR A 9 2.62 9.63 10.70
C THR A 9 3.36 8.46 10.05
N ALA A 10 4.24 8.72 9.08
CA ALA A 10 5.05 7.70 8.43
C ALA A 10 5.94 6.92 9.42
N ALA A 11 6.53 7.61 10.42
CA ALA A 11 7.33 6.96 11.45
C ALA A 11 6.50 6.01 12.36
N SER A 12 5.24 6.38 12.65
CA SER A 12 4.31 5.52 13.40
C SER A 12 3.91 4.29 12.58
N ASP A 13 3.57 4.48 11.30
CA ASP A 13 3.16 3.40 10.41
C ASP A 13 4.31 2.41 10.14
N LEU A 14 5.55 2.91 10.08
CA LEU A 14 6.75 2.07 9.97
C LEU A 14 6.94 1.17 11.19
N ARG A 15 6.53 1.61 12.39
CA ARG A 15 6.56 0.77 13.59
C ARG A 15 5.50 -0.33 13.49
N LEU A 16 4.27 0.02 13.14
CA LEU A 16 3.19 -0.95 12.95
C LEU A 16 3.51 -2.00 11.88
N ALA A 17 4.15 -1.60 10.77
CA ALA A 17 4.55 -2.52 9.72
C ALA A 17 5.58 -3.57 10.20
N ARG A 18 6.41 -3.27 11.21
CA ARG A 18 7.39 -4.23 11.76
C ARG A 18 6.71 -5.38 12.50
N ASP A 19 5.55 -5.14 13.10
CA ASP A 19 4.81 -6.14 13.89
C ASP A 19 4.06 -7.14 13.00
N VAL A 20 3.94 -6.86 11.70
CA VAL A 20 3.34 -7.78 10.73
C VAL A 20 4.26 -8.98 10.48
N ARG A 21 3.83 -10.15 10.96
CA ARG A 21 4.60 -11.41 10.86
C ARG A 21 4.79 -11.89 9.41
N CYS A 22 3.78 -11.73 8.56
CA CYS A 22 3.84 -12.13 7.16
C CYS A 22 4.82 -11.24 6.37
N ALA A 23 5.90 -11.84 5.85
CA ALA A 23 6.95 -11.12 5.14
C ALA A 23 6.43 -10.36 3.90
N ARG A 24 5.48 -10.96 3.16
CA ARG A 24 4.87 -10.34 1.98
C ARG A 24 4.07 -9.09 2.34
N LEU A 25 3.24 -9.17 3.38
CA LEU A 25 2.44 -8.04 3.86
C LEU A 25 3.32 -6.93 4.45
N ARG A 26 4.34 -7.31 5.22
CA ARG A 26 5.33 -6.36 5.76
C ARG A 26 6.07 -5.60 4.67
N ARG A 27 6.47 -6.28 3.59
CA ARG A 27 7.10 -5.63 2.43
C ARG A 27 6.15 -4.64 1.76
N LEU A 28 4.90 -5.03 1.56
CA LEU A 28 3.89 -4.16 0.94
C LEU A 28 3.63 -2.89 1.77
N LEU A 29 3.44 -3.03 3.08
CA LEU A 29 3.25 -1.88 3.96
C LEU A 29 4.44 -0.92 3.93
N ARG A 30 5.67 -1.47 3.96
CA ARG A 30 6.89 -0.64 3.85
C ARG A 30 6.99 0.12 2.53
N THR A 31 6.42 -0.41 1.44
CA THR A 31 6.43 0.27 0.14
C THR A 31 5.36 1.35 0.02
N THR A 32 4.30 1.31 0.82
CA THR A 32 3.19 2.27 0.75
C THR A 32 3.29 3.40 1.77
N ILE A 33 4.07 3.23 2.85
CA ILE A 33 4.21 4.27 3.88
C ILE A 33 4.90 5.50 3.31
N GLY A 34 4.32 6.68 3.58
CA GLY A 34 4.81 7.97 3.09
C GLY A 34 4.29 8.34 1.69
N LEU A 35 3.50 7.47 1.06
CA LEU A 35 2.80 7.82 -0.17
C LEU A 35 1.56 8.68 0.14
N SER A 36 1.19 9.52 -0.83
CA SER A 36 -0.10 10.23 -0.79
C SER A 36 -1.26 9.23 -0.95
N GLN A 37 -2.45 9.63 -0.50
CA GLN A 37 -3.67 8.83 -0.70
C GLN A 37 -3.90 8.50 -2.18
N GLU A 38 -3.74 9.48 -3.07
CA GLU A 38 -3.88 9.30 -4.53
C GLU A 38 -2.91 8.22 -5.07
N SER A 39 -1.69 8.17 -4.57
CA SER A 39 -0.71 7.14 -4.96
C SER A 39 -1.13 5.75 -4.48
N VAL A 40 -1.71 5.65 -3.28
CA VAL A 40 -2.24 4.40 -2.73
C VAL A 40 -3.46 3.92 -3.53
N ASP A 41 -4.33 4.84 -3.94
CA ASP A 41 -5.49 4.52 -4.78
C ASP A 41 -5.06 4.00 -6.15
N LEU A 42 -4.04 4.62 -6.76
CA LEU A 42 -3.44 4.13 -8.01
C LEU A 42 -2.87 2.71 -7.86
N LEU A 43 -2.09 2.46 -6.80
CA LEU A 43 -1.55 1.12 -6.52
C LEU A 43 -2.67 0.08 -6.31
N THR A 44 -3.77 0.48 -5.68
CA THR A 44 -4.95 -0.37 -5.49
C THR A 44 -5.57 -0.73 -6.84
N SER A 45 -5.77 0.25 -7.73
CA SER A 45 -6.26 0.01 -9.09
C SER A 45 -5.34 -0.93 -9.88
N MET A 46 -4.01 -0.77 -9.77
CA MET A 46 -3.05 -1.67 -10.40
C MET A 46 -3.16 -3.10 -9.83
N ALA A 47 -3.32 -3.24 -8.52
CA ALA A 47 -3.50 -4.54 -7.88
C ALA A 47 -4.78 -5.25 -8.36
N ASP A 48 -5.87 -4.51 -8.58
CA ASP A 48 -7.11 -5.07 -9.11
C ASP A 48 -6.94 -5.55 -10.55
N ARG A 49 -6.25 -4.78 -11.40
CA ARG A 49 -5.90 -5.21 -12.77
C ARG A 49 -5.01 -6.46 -12.77
N LEU A 50 -4.05 -6.55 -11.86
CA LEU A 50 -3.20 -7.74 -11.73
C LEU A 50 -4.02 -8.96 -11.31
N ARG A 51 -4.92 -8.82 -10.33
CA ARG A 51 -5.83 -9.91 -9.92
C ARG A 51 -6.75 -10.34 -11.05
N ALA A 52 -7.24 -9.40 -11.85
CA ALA A 52 -8.02 -9.71 -13.05
C ALA A 52 -7.20 -10.51 -14.07
N ALA A 53 -5.98 -10.09 -14.37
CA ALA A 53 -5.07 -10.81 -15.25
C ALA A 53 -4.70 -12.21 -14.72
N GLU A 54 -4.66 -12.38 -13.40
CA GLU A 54 -4.44 -13.66 -12.73
C GLU A 54 -5.72 -14.52 -12.60
N GLY A 55 -6.89 -14.01 -13.04
CA GLY A 55 -8.18 -14.70 -12.92
C GLY A 55 -8.76 -14.74 -11.50
N ALA A 56 -8.21 -13.97 -10.58
CA ALA A 56 -8.65 -13.88 -9.18
C ALA A 56 -9.80 -12.87 -8.97
N LEU A 57 -10.01 -11.95 -9.93
CA LEU A 57 -11.14 -11.02 -9.95
C LEU A 57 -11.72 -10.92 -11.38
N PRO A 58 -12.99 -10.53 -11.55
CA PRO A 58 -13.51 -10.09 -12.84
C PRO A 58 -12.71 -8.90 -13.36
N ASP A 59 -12.49 -8.82 -14.67
CA ASP A 59 -11.72 -7.73 -15.25
C ASP A 59 -12.46 -6.39 -15.10
N PRO A 60 -11.88 -5.40 -14.38
CA PRO A 60 -12.51 -4.10 -14.18
C PRO A 60 -12.66 -3.29 -15.47
N ALA A 61 -12.01 -3.68 -16.58
CA ALA A 61 -12.18 -3.06 -17.88
C ALA A 61 -13.47 -3.48 -18.62
N TYR A 62 -14.23 -4.44 -18.09
CA TYR A 62 -15.47 -4.97 -18.68
C TYR A 62 -16.76 -4.53 -17.95
N TYR A 63 -16.69 -3.45 -17.16
CA TYR A 63 -17.85 -2.81 -16.52
C TYR A 63 -18.15 -1.41 -17.05
#